data_AF-A0A2G9ULX5-F1
#
_entry.id   AF-A0A2G9ULX5-F1
#
_cell.length_a   1.000
_cell.length_b   1.000
_cell.length_c   1.000
_cell.angle_alpha   90.00
_cell.angle_beta   90.00
_cell.angle_gamma   90.00
#
_symmetry.space_group_name_H-M   'P 1'
#
loop_
_entity.id
_entity.type
_entity.pdbx_description
1 polymer ?
#
loop_
_entity_poly.entity_id
_entity_poly.type
_entity_poly.pdbx_seq_one_letter_code
_entity_poly.pdbx_strand_id
1 'polypeptide(L)'
;MLLLLRCLRVGSHARTLKPTSSLEFADANPDLDCCDFGDWQVFVGHGSMNGLVAASSTFNQPDGKIDRIYGINEELLSAFVKRCQKK
;
A
#
# COMPACT_ATOMS: atom_id res chain seq x y z
N MET A 1 -0.68 -11.57 12.76
CA MET A 1 -0.28 -10.43 11.88
C MET A 1 -1.42 -9.51 11.49
N LEU A 2 -2.60 -10.05 11.21
CA LEU A 2 -3.91 -9.37 11.11
C LEU A 2 -4.12 -8.14 12.04
N LEU A 3 -3.74 -8.25 13.32
CA LEU A 3 -3.86 -7.16 14.31
C LEU A 3 -2.93 -5.97 14.04
N LEU A 4 -1.69 -6.20 13.59
CA LEU A 4 -0.71 -5.15 13.31
C LEU A 4 -1.15 -4.26 12.13
N LEU A 5 -1.76 -4.87 11.11
CA LEU A 5 -2.35 -4.14 9.97
C LEU A 5 -3.57 -3.31 10.39
N ARG A 6 -4.36 -3.79 11.35
CA ARG A 6 -5.45 -3.00 11.94
C ARG A 6 -4.93 -1.80 12.74
N CYS A 7 -3.82 -1.95 13.46
CA CYS A 7 -3.17 -0.85 14.17
C CYS A 7 -2.59 0.20 13.22
N LEU A 8 -2.00 -0.23 12.10
CA LEU A 8 -1.58 0.66 11.02
C LEU A 8 -2.70 1.59 10.57
N ARG A 9 -3.94 1.08 10.45
CA ARG A 9 -5.11 1.86 10.06
C ARG A 9 -5.50 2.99 11.03
N VAL A 10 -5.13 2.88 12.32
CA VAL A 10 -5.58 3.80 13.38
C VAL A 10 -4.56 4.92 13.65
N GLY A 11 -3.30 4.73 13.27
CA GLY A 11 -2.22 5.70 13.49
C GLY A 11 -1.52 6.22 12.23
N SER A 12 -2.05 5.94 11.04
CA SER A 12 -1.42 6.33 9.77
C SER A 12 -2.27 7.31 8.95
N HIS A 13 -1.60 8.09 8.12
CA HIS A 13 -2.25 8.86 7.07
C HIS A 13 -2.61 7.91 5.92
N ALA A 14 -3.79 8.07 5.35
CA ALA A 14 -4.27 7.22 4.27
C ALA A 14 -4.59 8.04 3.02
N ARG A 15 -4.27 7.50 1.85
CA ARG A 15 -4.69 8.02 0.55
C ARG A 15 -5.34 6.93 -0.28
N THR A 16 -6.46 7.28 -0.89
CA THR A 16 -7.11 6.43 -1.88
C THR A 16 -6.40 6.60 -3.22
N LEU A 17 -6.17 5.49 -3.90
CA LEU A 17 -5.57 5.40 -5.22
C LEU A 17 -6.61 4.90 -6.22
N LYS A 18 -6.27 4.97 -7.52
CA LYS A 18 -7.05 4.26 -8.53
C LYS A 18 -6.89 2.75 -8.28
N PRO A 19 -7.97 1.97 -8.21
CA PRO A 19 -7.88 0.52 -8.03
C PRO A 19 -7.04 -0.11 -9.13
N THR A 20 -5.95 -0.77 -8.73
CA THR A 20 -4.94 -1.37 -9.62
C THR A 20 -4.73 -2.82 -9.21
N SER A 21 -4.50 -3.74 -10.15
CA SER A 21 -4.19 -5.13 -9.77
C SER A 21 -2.87 -5.19 -9.02
N SER A 22 -2.67 -6.19 -8.16
CA SER A 22 -1.42 -6.36 -7.42
C SER A 22 -0.20 -6.45 -8.34
N LEU A 23 -0.35 -7.09 -9.49
CA LEU A 23 0.75 -7.31 -10.45
C LEU A 23 1.14 -6.00 -11.15
N GLU A 24 0.16 -5.26 -11.68
CA GLU A 24 0.39 -3.91 -12.22
C GLU A 24 0.96 -2.95 -11.16
N PHE A 25 0.51 -3.09 -9.91
CA PHE A 25 0.98 -2.27 -8.81
C PHE A 25 2.44 -2.56 -8.47
N ALA A 26 2.85 -3.83 -8.46
CA ALA A 26 4.22 -4.28 -8.24
C ALA A 26 5.15 -3.76 -9.35
N ASP A 27 4.75 -3.93 -10.61
CA ASP A 27 5.52 -3.48 -11.77
C ASP A 27 5.72 -1.95 -11.76
N ALA A 28 4.69 -1.21 -11.35
CA ALA A 28 4.77 0.24 -11.25
C ALA A 28 5.58 0.74 -10.04
N ASN A 29 5.74 -0.09 -9.00
CA ASN A 29 6.34 0.29 -7.71
C ASN A 29 7.33 -0.77 -7.21
N PRO A 30 8.50 -0.94 -7.88
CA PRO A 30 9.49 -1.94 -7.50
C PRO A 30 10.14 -1.71 -6.12
N ASP A 31 9.99 -0.51 -5.55
CA ASP A 31 10.49 -0.16 -4.21
C ASP A 31 9.57 -0.66 -3.07
N LEU A 32 8.55 -1.45 -3.38
CA LEU A 32 7.63 -2.06 -2.43
C LEU A 32 7.71 -3.57 -2.52
N ASP A 33 7.86 -4.23 -1.38
CA ASP A 33 7.91 -5.68 -1.28
C ASP A 33 6.49 -6.23 -1.07
N CYS A 34 6.11 -7.21 -1.90
CA CYS A 34 4.84 -7.91 -1.73
C CYS A 34 4.92 -8.89 -0.54
N CYS A 35 4.06 -8.67 0.44
CA CYS A 35 3.81 -9.57 1.54
C CYS A 35 2.46 -10.25 1.33
N ASP A 36 2.49 -11.54 0.96
CA ASP A 36 1.30 -12.34 0.75
C ASP A 36 0.89 -13.06 2.05
N PHE A 37 -0.36 -12.86 2.47
CA PHE A 37 -0.97 -13.50 3.63
C PHE A 37 -2.13 -14.44 3.25
N GLY A 38 -2.07 -15.03 2.05
CA GLY A 38 -3.03 -15.98 1.52
C GLY A 38 -4.23 -15.27 0.90
N ASP A 39 -5.11 -14.75 1.75
CA ASP A 39 -6.28 -14.01 1.27
C ASP A 39 -5.93 -12.55 0.91
N TRP A 40 -4.79 -12.06 1.39
CA TRP A 40 -4.44 -10.64 1.40
C TRP A 40 -3.03 -10.41 0.89
N GLN A 41 -2.91 -9.55 -0.12
CA GLN A 41 -1.63 -9.02 -0.53
C GLN A 41 -1.46 -7.60 -0.01
N VAL A 42 -0.33 -7.36 0.63
CA VAL A 42 0.04 -6.05 1.17
C VAL A 42 1.44 -5.73 0.67
N PHE A 43 1.61 -4.51 0.18
CA PHE A 43 2.90 -4.04 -0.32
C PHE A 43 3.52 -3.14 0.73
N VAL A 44 4.70 -3.50 1.23
CA VAL A 44 5.41 -2.75 2.26
C VAL A 44 6.62 -2.08 1.65
N GLY A 45 6.78 -0.78 1.85
CA GLY A 45 7.93 -0.08 1.30
C GLY A 45 9.24 -0.47 1.96
N HIS A 46 10.29 -0.57 1.15
CA HIS A 46 11.66 -0.73 1.62
C HIS A 46 12.48 0.55 1.35
N GLY A 47 13.65 0.65 1.97
CA GLY A 47 14.55 1.80 1.78
C GLY A 47 13.87 3.14 2.12
N SER A 48 13.83 4.05 1.14
CA SER A 48 13.23 5.40 1.29
C SER A 48 11.70 5.39 1.40
N MET A 49 11.04 4.29 1.06
CA MET A 49 9.60 4.10 1.16
C MET A 49 9.19 3.36 2.44
N ASN A 50 10.14 3.07 3.34
CA ASN A 50 9.86 2.39 4.60
C ASN A 50 8.79 3.11 5.42
N GLY A 51 7.78 2.38 5.87
CA GLY A 51 6.61 2.91 6.55
C GLY A 51 5.43 3.24 5.62
N LEU A 52 5.55 2.99 4.32
CA LEU A 52 4.40 2.90 3.42
C LEU A 52 3.86 1.48 3.37
N VAL A 53 2.53 1.36 3.39
CA VAL A 53 1.82 0.10 3.22
C VAL A 53 0.69 0.30 2.23
N ALA A 54 0.73 -0.37 1.09
CA ALA A 54 -0.37 -0.38 0.13
C ALA A 54 -1.17 -1.67 0.25
N ALA A 55 -2.50 -1.52 0.25
CA ALA A 55 -3.44 -2.60 0.52
C ALA A 55 -4.76 -2.37 -0.22
N SER A 56 -5.57 -3.42 -0.32
CA SER A 56 -6.96 -3.29 -0.77
C SER A 56 -7.89 -2.81 0.34
N SER A 57 -8.88 -1.99 -0.01
CA SER A 57 -9.92 -1.54 0.90
C SER A 57 -10.96 -2.62 1.18
N THR A 58 -11.18 -3.54 0.23
CA THR A 58 -12.03 -4.71 0.34
C THR A 58 -11.20 -5.91 0.81
N PHE A 59 -11.04 -6.01 2.13
CA PHE A 59 -10.42 -7.18 2.79
C PHE A 59 -11.16 -8.47 2.37
N ASN A 60 -10.41 -9.54 2.07
CA ASN A 60 -10.88 -10.88 1.66
C ASN A 60 -11.39 -11.02 0.21
N GLN A 61 -10.91 -10.23 -0.74
CA GLN A 61 -11.12 -10.53 -2.16
C GLN A 61 -9.85 -11.12 -2.78
N PRO A 62 -9.89 -12.35 -3.31
CA PRO A 62 -8.76 -12.99 -3.99
C PRO A 62 -8.17 -12.15 -5.14
N ASP A 63 -9.01 -11.31 -5.76
CA ASP A 63 -8.64 -10.36 -6.82
C ASP A 63 -8.66 -8.89 -6.33
N GLY A 64 -8.50 -8.69 -5.02
CA GLY A 64 -8.59 -7.39 -4.37
C GLY A 64 -7.61 -6.39 -4.96
N LYS A 65 -8.12 -5.40 -5.69
CA LYS A 65 -7.30 -4.33 -6.25
C LYS A 65 -6.67 -3.50 -5.14
N ILE A 66 -5.40 -3.15 -5.30
CA ILE A 66 -4.71 -2.18 -4.47
C ILE A 66 -5.31 -0.80 -4.79
N ASP A 67 -5.97 -0.22 -3.79
CA ASP A 67 -6.70 1.05 -3.92
C ASP A 67 -6.44 1.98 -2.72
N ARG A 68 -5.63 1.55 -1.76
CA ARG A 68 -5.23 2.36 -0.61
C ARG A 68 -3.75 2.27 -0.35
N ILE A 69 -3.18 3.39 0.05
CA ILE A 69 -1.85 3.46 0.62
C ILE A 69 -1.89 4.19 1.95
N TYR A 70 -1.19 3.63 2.92
CA TYR A 70 -1.04 4.09 4.28
C TYR A 70 0.40 4.53 4.50
N GLY A 71 0.61 5.62 5.22
CA GLY A 71 1.93 6.12 5.57
C GLY A 71 1.99 6.57 7.02
N ILE A 72 3.11 6.30 7.70
CA ILE A 72 3.33 6.71 9.09
C ILE A 72 3.35 8.23 9.29
N ASN A 73 3.57 9.01 8.23
CA ASN A 73 3.44 10.47 8.22
C ASN A 73 2.96 10.97 6.84
N GLU A 74 2.48 12.21 6.80
CA GLU A 74 1.90 12.82 5.59
C GLU A 74 2.94 13.15 4.52
N GLU A 75 4.18 13.48 4.90
CA GLU A 75 5.25 13.85 3.98
C GLU A 75 5.63 12.68 3.06
N LEU A 76 5.82 11.50 3.64
CA LEU A 76 6.14 10.27 2.93
C LEU A 76 5.03 9.88 1.96
N LEU A 77 3.78 9.96 2.43
CA LEU A 77 2.59 9.67 1.62
C LEU A 77 2.46 10.66 0.44
N SER A 78 2.71 11.94 0.70
CA SER A 78 2.66 12.99 -0.32
C SER A 78 3.79 12.86 -1.34
N ALA A 79 4.99 12.48 -0.91
CA ALA A 79 6.12 12.21 -1.79
C ALA A 79 5.80 11.05 -2.74
N PHE A 80 5.21 9.96 -2.22
CA PHE A 80 4.74 8.84 -3.05
C PHE A 80 3.68 9.28 -4.06
N VAL A 81 2.63 9.99 -3.64
CA VAL A 81 1.56 10.42 -4.54
C VAL A 81 2.09 11.33 -5.66
N LYS A 82 2.97 12.29 -5.32
CA LYS A 82 3.62 13.15 -6.31
C LYS A 82 4.46 12.37 -7.31
N ARG A 83 5.13 11.30 -6.87
CA ARG A 83 5.88 10.41 -7.77
C ARG A 83 4.96 9.68 -8.73
N CYS A 84 3.84 9.14 -8.25
CA CYS A 84 2.87 8.43 -9.08
C CYS A 84 2.17 9.34 -10.11
N GLN A 85 2.02 10.63 -9.82
CA GLN A 85 1.44 11.60 -10.77
C GLN A 85 2.40 12.05 -11.87
N LYS A 86 3.71 11.81 -11.71
CA LYS A 86 4.75 12.17 -12.71
C LYS A 86 5.07 11.04 -13.67
N LYS A 87 4.55 9.84 -13.45
CA LYS A 87 4.63 8.71 -14.37
C LYS A 87 3.42 8.74 -15.31
#